data_AF-A0A0F9C0H8-F1
#
_entry.id   AF-A0A0F9C0H8-F1
#
_cell.length_a   1.000
_cell.length_b   1.000
_cell.length_c   1.000
_cell.angle_alpha   90.00
_cell.angle_beta   90.00
_cell.angle_gamma   90.00
#
_symmetry.space_group_name_H-M   'P 1'
#
loop_
_entity.id
_entity.type
_entity.pdbx_description
1 polymer ?
#
loop_
_entity_poly.entity_id
_entity_poly.type
_entity_poly.pdbx_seq_one_letter_code
_entity_poly.pdbx_strand_id
1 'polypeptide(L)'
;FFHDFTTRAFATGIPTVLAGTPVLSVLEENNATPITAGVSVNVDRASVVGLNEATIVATGANGYEAGKSYSIYISTGTVGGVSVVGEVVGQFTIAASAAAVDLANATDGLSALKTLIDTVNTDLSNGTDGLSALKTLIDTVNTDLSNGTDGLGALKALIDAVKAETALVVADTNELQRLGEWRTPRSNSRFDLG
;
A
#
# COMPACT_ATOMS: atom_id res chain seq x y z
N PHE A 1 0.77 4.67 -31.08
CA PHE A 1 0.31 3.28 -30.97
C PHE A 1 0.17 2.69 -32.37
N PHE A 2 0.09 1.37 -32.48
CA PHE A 2 -0.17 0.66 -33.74
C PHE A 2 -1.49 -0.09 -33.64
N HIS A 3 -2.20 -0.24 -34.75
CA HIS A 3 -3.47 -0.96 -34.82
C HIS A 3 -3.58 -1.70 -36.15
N ASP A 4 -3.80 -3.01 -36.06
CA ASP A 4 -4.04 -3.83 -37.25
C ASP A 4 -5.51 -3.79 -37.64
N PHE A 5 -5.76 -3.68 -38.95
CA PHE A 5 -7.09 -3.80 -39.53
C PHE A 5 -7.02 -4.60 -40.84
N THR A 6 -8.13 -5.21 -41.23
CA THR A 6 -8.17 -6.02 -42.46
C THR A 6 -9.03 -5.39 -43.54
N THR A 7 -8.59 -5.47 -44.79
CA THR A 7 -9.40 -5.12 -45.97
C THR A 7 -9.85 -6.36 -46.73
N ARG A 8 -11.09 -6.34 -47.21
CA ARG A 8 -11.72 -7.46 -47.92
C ARG A 8 -12.50 -6.96 -49.12
N ALA A 9 -12.50 -7.71 -50.22
CA ALA A 9 -13.32 -7.38 -51.37
C ALA A 9 -14.81 -7.46 -51.00
N PHE A 10 -15.58 -6.39 -51.25
CA PHE A 10 -17.01 -6.34 -50.91
C PHE A 10 -17.84 -7.47 -51.54
N ALA A 11 -17.50 -7.84 -52.79
CA ALA A 11 -18.27 -8.84 -53.54
C ALA A 11 -18.06 -10.28 -53.04
N THR A 12 -16.91 -10.59 -52.43
CA THR A 12 -16.51 -11.98 -52.12
C THR A 12 -16.09 -12.21 -50.66
N GLY A 13 -15.81 -11.14 -49.90
CA GLY A 13 -15.33 -11.21 -48.52
C GLY A 13 -13.90 -11.71 -48.35
N ILE A 14 -13.18 -12.01 -49.44
CA ILE A 14 -11.80 -12.48 -49.36
C ILE A 14 -10.87 -11.31 -48.97
N PRO A 15 -9.81 -11.54 -48.15
CA PRO A 15 -8.77 -10.54 -47.92
C PRO A 15 -8.23 -10.00 -49.24
N THR A 16 -8.10 -8.69 -49.35
CA THR A 16 -7.71 -8.02 -50.60
C THR A 16 -6.87 -6.79 -50.26
N VAL A 17 -5.84 -6.54 -51.06
CA VAL A 17 -4.90 -5.42 -50.90
C VAL A 17 -5.64 -4.09 -50.83
N LEU A 18 -5.26 -3.25 -49.87
CA LEU A 18 -5.63 -1.83 -49.85
C LEU A 18 -4.73 -1.07 -50.83
N ALA A 19 -5.25 -0.76 -52.01
CA ALA A 19 -4.50 -0.20 -53.13
C ALA A 19 -4.81 1.28 -53.38
N GLY A 20 -4.13 1.90 -54.36
CA GLY A 20 -4.43 3.26 -54.81
C GLY A 20 -3.84 4.36 -53.92
N THR A 21 -2.58 4.18 -53.48
CA THR A 21 -1.85 5.09 -52.57
C THR A 21 -2.65 5.43 -51.31
N PRO A 22 -2.95 4.43 -50.47
CA PRO A 22 -3.87 4.63 -49.36
C PRO A 22 -3.31 5.59 -48.31
N VAL A 23 -4.21 6.37 -47.72
CA VAL A 23 -3.94 7.30 -46.64
C VAL A 23 -4.98 7.08 -45.56
N LEU A 24 -4.54 7.14 -44.31
CA LEU A 24 -5.41 7.18 -43.16
C LEU A 24 -5.46 8.61 -42.63
N SER A 25 -6.58 8.96 -42.03
CA SER A 25 -6.76 10.19 -41.26
C SER A 25 -7.44 9.85 -39.94
N VAL A 26 -7.31 10.73 -38.96
CA VAL A 26 -7.95 10.58 -37.66
C VAL A 26 -8.93 11.73 -37.44
N LEU A 27 -10.13 11.43 -36.95
CA LEU A 27 -11.08 12.43 -36.48
C LEU A 27 -11.16 12.38 -34.96
N GLU A 28 -11.08 13.55 -34.34
CA GLU A 28 -11.42 13.73 -32.93
C GLU A 28 -12.95 13.76 -32.75
N GLU A 29 -13.43 13.29 -31.61
CA GLU A 29 -14.84 13.36 -31.23
C GLU A 29 -15.41 14.78 -31.39
N ASN A 30 -16.56 14.89 -32.05
CA ASN A 30 -17.26 16.14 -32.31
C ASN A 30 -16.42 17.23 -33.05
N ASN A 31 -15.34 16.83 -33.72
CA ASN A 31 -14.52 17.73 -34.54
C ASN A 31 -14.45 17.21 -35.97
N ALA A 32 -14.85 18.04 -36.93
CA ALA A 32 -14.87 17.66 -38.35
C ALA A 32 -13.50 17.81 -39.04
N THR A 33 -12.49 18.37 -38.37
CA THR A 33 -11.16 18.61 -38.95
C THR A 33 -10.30 17.36 -38.81
N PRO A 34 -9.91 16.70 -39.91
CA PRO A 34 -9.08 15.51 -39.83
C PRO A 34 -7.64 15.83 -39.41
N ILE A 35 -7.11 15.05 -38.50
CA ILE A 35 -5.70 15.01 -38.15
C ILE A 35 -4.99 14.06 -39.14
N THR A 36 -3.97 14.59 -39.81
CA THR A 36 -3.09 13.83 -40.72
C THR A 36 -1.65 13.74 -40.18
N ALA A 37 -1.28 14.61 -39.23
CA ALA A 37 0.03 14.62 -38.62
C ALA A 37 0.24 13.36 -37.77
N GLY A 38 1.40 12.73 -37.94
CA GLY A 38 1.73 11.50 -37.21
C GLY A 38 0.89 10.28 -37.58
N VAL A 39 0.18 10.31 -38.72
CA VAL A 39 -0.64 9.19 -39.21
C VAL A 39 0.07 8.52 -40.40
N SER A 40 0.24 7.20 -40.33
CA SER A 40 0.75 6.42 -41.45
C SER A 40 0.06 5.05 -41.54
N VAL A 41 0.15 4.44 -42.73
CA VAL A 41 -0.37 3.10 -43.00
C VAL A 41 0.73 2.23 -43.63
N ASN A 42 0.83 1.01 -43.15
CA ASN A 42 1.64 -0.04 -43.74
C ASN A 42 0.70 -1.10 -44.31
N VAL A 43 0.65 -1.21 -45.64
CA VAL A 43 -0.24 -2.14 -46.35
C VAL A 43 0.38 -3.51 -46.41
N ASP A 44 -0.45 -4.56 -46.32
CA ASP A 44 -0.04 -5.97 -46.36
C ASP A 44 1.13 -6.25 -45.41
N ARG A 45 0.96 -5.86 -44.14
CA ARG A 45 1.96 -6.04 -43.08
C ARG A 45 2.41 -7.49 -43.05
N ALA A 46 3.73 -7.67 -42.93
CA ALA A 46 4.37 -8.98 -42.97
C ALA A 46 4.06 -9.79 -44.25
N SER A 47 3.79 -9.10 -45.37
CA SER A 47 3.43 -9.72 -46.65
C SER A 47 2.14 -10.55 -46.62
N VAL A 48 1.24 -10.26 -45.66
CA VAL A 48 -0.06 -10.91 -45.55
C VAL A 48 -1.12 -10.05 -46.24
N VAL A 49 -1.65 -10.55 -47.36
CA VAL A 49 -2.64 -9.82 -48.17
C VAL A 49 -3.85 -9.42 -47.34
N GLY A 50 -4.18 -8.13 -47.40
CA GLY A 50 -5.33 -7.53 -46.73
C GLY A 50 -5.14 -7.30 -45.23
N LEU A 51 -3.97 -7.61 -44.64
CA LEU A 51 -3.64 -7.22 -43.27
C LEU A 51 -2.87 -5.90 -43.31
N ASN A 52 -3.43 -4.83 -42.76
CA ASN A 52 -2.83 -3.50 -42.78
C ASN A 52 -2.57 -3.04 -41.34
N GLU A 53 -1.59 -2.17 -41.15
CA GLU A 53 -1.28 -1.56 -39.85
C GLU A 53 -1.37 -0.04 -39.94
N ALA A 54 -2.21 0.54 -39.10
CA ALA A 54 -2.24 1.97 -38.84
C ALA A 54 -1.21 2.29 -37.75
N THR A 55 -0.34 3.27 -37.99
CA THR A 55 0.56 3.81 -36.98
C THR A 55 0.19 5.25 -36.68
N ILE A 56 -0.09 5.53 -35.40
CA ILE A 56 -0.47 6.85 -34.91
C ILE A 56 0.53 7.34 -33.88
N VAL A 57 1.23 8.43 -34.19
CA VAL A 57 2.08 9.19 -33.26
C VAL A 57 1.21 10.23 -32.55
N ALA A 58 0.46 9.77 -31.56
CA ALA A 58 -0.51 10.59 -30.82
C ALA A 58 0.19 11.52 -29.81
N THR A 59 0.55 12.73 -30.25
CA THR A 59 1.16 13.77 -29.42
C THR A 59 0.40 15.09 -29.55
N GLY A 60 0.53 15.97 -28.56
CA GLY A 60 -0.06 17.32 -28.65
C GLY A 60 0.43 18.12 -29.85
N ALA A 61 1.71 17.97 -30.24
CA ALA A 61 2.26 18.62 -31.43
C ALA A 61 1.61 18.15 -32.74
N ASN A 62 1.07 16.93 -32.77
CA ASN A 62 0.33 16.38 -33.90
C ASN A 62 -1.19 16.63 -33.79
N GLY A 63 -1.66 17.37 -32.78
CA GLY A 63 -3.08 17.74 -32.61
C GLY A 63 -3.90 16.79 -31.75
N TYR A 64 -3.26 15.91 -30.96
CA TYR A 64 -3.96 14.98 -30.08
C TYR A 64 -3.99 15.46 -28.63
N GLU A 65 -5.16 15.42 -28.01
CA GLU A 65 -5.43 15.89 -26.65
C GLU A 65 -5.83 14.75 -25.71
N ALA A 66 -5.52 14.92 -24.42
CA ALA A 66 -5.98 14.01 -23.37
C ALA A 66 -7.48 14.21 -23.08
N GLY A 67 -8.15 13.14 -22.65
CA GLY A 67 -9.58 13.12 -22.36
C GLY A 67 -10.47 12.98 -23.60
N LYS A 68 -9.91 12.75 -24.78
CA LYS A 68 -10.63 12.67 -26.05
C LYS A 68 -10.70 11.28 -26.64
N SER A 69 -11.72 11.06 -27.46
CA SER A 69 -11.90 9.89 -28.31
C SER A 69 -11.59 10.20 -29.76
N TYR A 70 -10.98 9.23 -30.46
CA TYR A 70 -10.50 9.38 -31.82
C TYR A 70 -10.92 8.19 -32.69
N SER A 71 -11.30 8.45 -33.94
CA SER A 71 -11.59 7.43 -34.95
C SER A 71 -10.60 7.52 -36.10
N ILE A 72 -9.96 6.39 -36.43
CA ILE A 72 -9.10 6.25 -37.61
C ILE A 72 -9.96 5.81 -38.78
N TYR A 73 -9.86 6.52 -39.91
CA TYR A 73 -10.58 6.16 -41.12
C TYR A 73 -9.68 6.23 -42.35
N ILE A 74 -10.06 5.52 -43.40
CA ILE A 74 -9.40 5.56 -44.70
C ILE A 74 -9.82 6.84 -45.42
N SER A 75 -8.89 7.76 -45.66
CA SER A 75 -9.16 9.02 -46.37
C SER A 75 -8.89 8.91 -47.87
N THR A 76 -8.03 7.97 -48.29
CA THR A 76 -7.85 7.56 -49.69
C THR A 76 -7.53 6.07 -49.74
N GLY A 77 -7.99 5.39 -50.78
CA GLY A 77 -7.70 3.97 -51.00
C GLY A 77 -8.83 3.23 -51.70
N THR A 78 -8.49 2.09 -52.29
CA THR A 78 -9.45 1.18 -52.93
C THR A 78 -9.18 -0.27 -52.51
N VAL A 79 -10.23 -1.07 -52.49
CA VAL A 79 -10.15 -2.52 -52.28
C VAL A 79 -10.86 -3.21 -53.45
N GLY A 80 -10.12 -3.99 -54.23
CA GLY A 80 -10.66 -4.63 -55.45
C GLY A 80 -11.18 -3.62 -56.49
N GLY A 81 -10.64 -2.39 -56.51
CA GLY A 81 -11.08 -1.30 -57.39
C GLY A 81 -12.28 -0.49 -56.86
N VAL A 82 -12.85 -0.85 -55.71
CA VAL A 82 -13.94 -0.11 -55.06
C VAL A 82 -13.35 0.88 -54.04
N SER A 83 -13.83 2.12 -54.04
CA SER A 83 -13.44 3.12 -53.03
C SER A 83 -13.83 2.66 -51.62
N VAL A 84 -12.89 2.77 -50.68
CA VAL A 84 -13.12 2.53 -49.24
C VAL A 84 -12.96 3.81 -48.42
N VAL A 85 -13.00 4.97 -49.08
CA VAL A 85 -12.93 6.27 -48.42
C VAL A 85 -14.09 6.43 -47.44
N GLY A 86 -13.77 6.77 -46.19
CA GLY A 86 -14.73 6.92 -45.09
C GLY A 86 -14.90 5.68 -44.23
N GLU A 87 -14.29 4.54 -44.58
CA GLU A 87 -14.31 3.34 -43.75
C GLU A 87 -13.51 3.58 -42.46
N VAL A 88 -14.17 3.44 -41.30
CA VAL A 88 -13.54 3.54 -39.98
C VAL A 88 -12.88 2.20 -39.67
N VAL A 89 -11.57 2.24 -39.45
CA VAL A 89 -10.74 1.04 -39.28
C VAL A 89 -10.28 0.84 -37.85
N GLY A 90 -10.40 1.84 -36.98
CA GLY A 90 -10.05 1.72 -35.57
C GLY A 90 -10.51 2.91 -34.75
N GLN A 91 -10.55 2.74 -33.44
CA GLN A 91 -10.87 3.81 -32.49
C GLN A 91 -9.96 3.70 -31.26
N PHE A 92 -9.64 4.83 -30.65
CA PHE A 92 -8.85 4.88 -29.44
C PHE A 92 -9.20 6.12 -28.61
N THR A 93 -8.83 6.10 -27.34
CA THR A 93 -8.91 7.26 -26.45
C THR A 93 -7.54 7.60 -25.89
N ILE A 94 -7.30 8.87 -25.58
CA ILE A 94 -6.09 9.30 -24.89
C ILE A 94 -6.47 9.70 -23.49
N ALA A 95 -6.00 8.96 -22.48
CA ALA A 95 -6.23 9.26 -21.06
C ALA A 95 -7.71 9.45 -20.66
N ALA A 96 -8.67 8.97 -21.46
CA ALA A 96 -10.10 9.10 -21.20
C ALA A 96 -10.72 7.81 -20.61
N SER A 97 -9.93 6.77 -20.33
CA SER A 97 -10.46 5.56 -19.71
C SER A 97 -10.96 5.90 -18.31
N ALA A 98 -12.24 5.62 -18.03
CA ALA A 98 -12.88 5.92 -16.75
C ALA A 98 -12.05 5.45 -15.55
N ALA A 99 -11.43 4.26 -15.62
CA ALA A 99 -10.56 3.74 -14.57
C ALA A 99 -9.31 4.61 -14.31
N ALA A 100 -8.70 5.19 -15.34
CA ALA A 100 -7.54 6.07 -15.16
C ALA A 100 -7.93 7.42 -14.56
N VAL A 101 -9.10 7.94 -14.93
CA VAL A 101 -9.65 9.18 -14.36
C VAL A 101 -9.99 8.97 -12.88
N ASP A 102 -10.65 7.85 -12.56
CA ASP A 102 -11.03 7.48 -11.20
C ASP A 102 -9.80 7.27 -10.30
N LEU A 103 -8.80 6.50 -10.75
CA LEU A 103 -7.55 6.30 -9.99
C LEU A 103 -6.77 7.61 -9.76
N ALA A 104 -6.82 8.55 -10.70
CA ALA A 104 -6.13 9.83 -10.60
C ALA A 104 -6.91 10.89 -9.79
N ASN A 105 -8.16 10.62 -9.42
CA ASN A 105 -8.98 11.55 -8.66
C ASN A 105 -8.35 11.83 -7.30
N ALA A 106 -8.20 13.11 -6.97
CA ALA A 106 -7.58 13.53 -5.72
C ALA A 106 -8.46 13.32 -4.48
N THR A 107 -9.77 13.12 -4.67
CA THR A 107 -10.75 12.98 -3.58
C THR A 107 -10.87 11.53 -3.10
N ASP A 108 -10.86 10.57 -4.02
CA ASP A 108 -11.15 9.16 -3.78
C ASP A 108 -10.19 8.18 -4.48
N GLY A 109 -9.28 8.68 -5.33
CA GLY A 109 -8.27 7.88 -6.01
C GLY A 109 -7.01 7.62 -5.18
N LEU A 110 -5.92 7.26 -5.85
CA LEU A 110 -4.67 6.85 -5.21
C LEU A 110 -4.01 7.96 -4.37
N SER A 111 -4.20 9.23 -4.78
CA SER A 111 -3.69 10.39 -4.04
C SER A 111 -4.38 10.57 -2.69
N ALA A 112 -5.69 10.30 -2.63
CA ALA A 112 -6.47 10.34 -1.39
C ALA A 112 -6.01 9.22 -0.43
N LEU A 113 -5.86 8.01 -0.95
CA LEU A 113 -5.34 6.88 -0.17
C LEU A 113 -3.94 7.14 0.37
N LYS A 114 -3.05 7.74 -0.44
CA LYS A 114 -1.71 8.11 0.02
C LYS A 114 -1.76 9.13 1.15
N THR A 115 -2.61 10.14 1.03
CA THR A 115 -2.82 11.13 2.10
C THR A 115 -3.28 10.46 3.40
N LEU A 116 -4.25 9.54 3.33
CA LEU A 116 -4.72 8.81 4.49
C LEU A 116 -3.61 7.98 5.15
N ILE A 117 -2.80 7.28 4.35
CA ILE A 117 -1.65 6.49 4.85
C ILE A 117 -0.64 7.39 5.54
N ASP A 118 -0.31 8.54 4.95
CA ASP A 118 0.64 9.49 5.52
C ASP A 118 0.12 10.07 6.85
N THR A 119 -1.19 10.35 6.95
CA THR A 119 -1.85 10.75 8.21
C THR A 119 -1.77 9.66 9.26
N VAL A 120 -2.16 8.43 8.95
CA VAL A 120 -2.10 7.29 9.89
C VAL A 120 -0.67 7.06 10.39
N ASN A 121 0.33 7.12 9.50
CA ASN A 121 1.73 6.99 9.90
C ASN A 121 2.17 8.12 10.84
N THR A 122 1.69 9.34 10.60
CA THR A 122 1.98 10.49 11.47
C THR A 122 1.36 10.29 12.86
N ASP A 123 0.09 9.90 12.93
CA ASP A 123 -0.62 9.65 14.19
C ASP A 123 0.04 8.51 14.98
N LEU A 124 0.38 7.40 14.32
CA LEU A 124 1.02 6.26 14.97
C LEU A 124 2.43 6.58 15.46
N SER A 125 3.18 7.43 14.76
CA SER A 125 4.55 7.81 15.15
C SER A 125 4.62 9.01 16.10
N ASN A 126 3.49 9.69 16.36
CA ASN A 126 3.42 10.86 17.22
C ASN A 126 3.95 10.56 18.63
N GLY A 127 4.87 11.40 19.11
CA GLY A 127 5.48 11.31 20.43
C GLY A 127 4.58 11.77 21.60
N THR A 128 3.42 12.34 21.31
CA THR A 128 2.47 12.89 22.29
C THR A 128 1.41 11.87 22.66
N ASP A 129 0.80 11.24 21.66
CA ASP A 129 -0.38 10.36 21.79
C ASP A 129 -0.30 9.09 20.93
N GLY A 130 0.73 8.95 20.10
CA GLY A 130 0.96 7.77 19.25
C GLY A 130 1.70 6.64 19.98
N LEU A 131 2.16 5.65 19.21
CA LEU A 131 2.90 4.50 19.73
C LEU A 131 4.26 4.89 20.33
N SER A 132 4.87 5.97 19.83
CA SER A 132 6.11 6.53 20.40
C SER A 132 5.89 7.05 21.83
N ALA A 133 4.74 7.67 22.11
CA ALA A 133 4.37 8.10 23.46
C ALA A 133 4.17 6.90 24.39
N LEU A 134 3.45 5.87 23.92
CA LEU A 134 3.25 4.63 24.68
C LEU A 134 4.57 3.93 24.98
N LYS A 135 5.49 3.86 24.01
CA LYS A 135 6.82 3.30 24.23
C LYS A 135 7.57 4.04 25.33
N THR A 136 7.52 5.38 25.31
CA THR A 136 8.16 6.20 26.35
C THR A 136 7.58 5.93 27.73
N LEU A 137 6.24 5.85 27.85
CA LEU A 137 5.57 5.52 29.11
C LEU A 137 5.99 4.15 29.64
N ILE A 138 6.06 3.14 28.77
CA ILE A 138 6.50 1.78 29.15
C ILE A 138 7.96 1.79 29.63
N ASP A 139 8.83 2.51 28.93
CA ASP A 139 10.24 2.63 29.31
C ASP A 139 10.39 3.32 30.69
N THR A 140 9.59 4.36 30.97
CA THR A 140 9.54 5.02 32.28
C THR A 140 9.06 4.05 33.37
N VAL A 141 7.94 3.36 33.18
CA VAL A 141 7.42 2.39 34.15
C VAL A 141 8.42 1.27 34.44
N ASN A 142 9.09 0.75 33.40
CA ASN A 142 10.13 -0.26 33.59
C ASN A 142 11.32 0.27 34.38
N THR A 143 11.70 1.54 34.16
CA THR A 143 12.77 2.20 34.91
C THR A 143 12.39 2.33 36.39
N ASP A 144 11.19 2.83 36.68
CA ASP A 144 10.70 2.99 38.05
C ASP A 144 10.62 1.65 38.79
N LEU A 145 10.05 0.61 38.14
CA LEU A 145 9.92 -0.71 38.75
C LEU A 145 11.26 -1.41 38.99
N SER A 146 12.25 -1.19 38.11
CA SER A 146 13.58 -1.79 38.21
C SER A 146 14.57 -1.01 39.07
N ASN A 147 14.21 0.20 39.52
CA ASN A 147 15.07 1.03 40.35
C ASN A 147 15.40 0.31 41.68
N GLY A 148 16.70 0.16 41.97
CA GLY A 148 17.17 -0.51 43.19
C GLY A 148 17.00 0.32 44.47
N THR A 149 16.67 1.61 44.35
CA THR A 149 16.54 2.54 45.47
C THR A 149 15.11 2.62 45.99
N ASP A 150 14.13 2.67 45.09
CA ASP A 150 12.71 2.88 45.39
C ASP A 150 11.75 1.95 44.63
N GLY A 151 12.27 1.12 43.71
CA GLY A 151 11.50 0.14 42.95
C GLY A 151 11.37 -1.22 43.65
N LEU A 152 11.09 -2.26 42.87
CA LEU A 152 10.82 -3.61 43.39
C LEU A 152 12.05 -4.23 44.06
N GLY A 153 13.26 -3.86 43.64
CA GLY A 153 14.51 -4.30 44.27
C GLY A 153 14.67 -3.78 45.70
N ALA A 154 14.31 -2.51 45.93
CA ALA A 154 14.33 -1.89 47.25
C ALA A 154 13.32 -2.55 48.20
N LEU A 155 12.09 -2.80 47.71
CA LEU A 155 11.07 -3.52 48.47
C LEU A 155 11.53 -4.93 48.82
N LYS A 156 12.18 -5.65 47.88
CA LYS A 156 12.75 -6.97 48.14
C LYS A 156 13.81 -6.93 49.24
N ALA A 157 14.69 -5.93 49.24
CA ALA A 157 15.73 -5.77 50.26
C ALA A 157 15.13 -5.50 51.66
N LEU A 158 14.11 -4.64 51.74
CA LEU A 158 13.38 -4.38 53.00
C LEU A 158 12.70 -5.64 53.53
N ILE A 159 12.05 -6.41 52.65
CA ILE A 159 11.42 -7.69 53.01
C ILE A 159 12.46 -8.67 53.56
N ASP A 160 13.63 -8.77 52.94
CA ASP A 160 14.70 -9.65 53.41
C ASP A 160 15.25 -9.20 54.78
N ALA A 161 15.41 -7.89 54.99
CA ALA A 161 15.85 -7.34 56.27
C ALA A 161 14.86 -7.64 57.41
N VAL A 162 13.56 -7.42 57.18
CA VAL A 162 12.50 -7.73 58.16
C VAL A 162 12.46 -9.22 58.47
N LYS A 163 12.63 -10.08 57.46
CA LYS A 163 12.72 -11.53 57.66
C LYS A 163 13.92 -11.92 58.53
N ALA A 164 15.08 -11.28 58.32
CA ALA A 164 16.27 -11.51 59.13
C ALA A 164 16.06 -11.07 60.59
N GLU A 165 15.46 -9.90 60.82
CA GLU A 165 15.13 -9.42 62.17
C GLU A 165 14.12 -10.34 62.87
N THR A 166 13.07 -10.77 62.14
CA THR A 166 12.08 -11.72 62.66
C THR A 166 12.74 -13.04 63.11
N ALA A 167 13.73 -13.53 62.35
CA ALA A 167 14.47 -14.74 62.71
C ALA A 167 15.26 -14.57 64.02
N LEU A 168 15.88 -13.40 64.23
CA LEU A 168 16.58 -13.07 65.48
C LEU A 168 15.61 -12.99 66.66
N VAL A 169 14.46 -12.32 66.51
CA VAL A 169 13.43 -12.24 67.57
C VAL A 169 12.91 -13.62 67.97
N VAL A 170 12.70 -14.52 67.00
CA VAL A 170 12.31 -15.91 67.28
C VAL A 170 13.40 -16.64 68.05
N ALA A 171 14.68 -16.46 67.69
CA ALA A 171 15.79 -17.06 68.41
C ALA A 171 15.85 -16.58 69.87
N ASP A 172 15.75 -15.28 70.11
CA ASP A 172 15.74 -14.69 71.46
C ASP A 172 14.53 -15.18 72.28
N THR A 173 13.35 -15.26 71.65
CA THR A 173 12.13 -15.78 72.29
C THR A 173 12.32 -17.23 72.74
N ASN A 174 12.94 -18.07 71.91
CA ASN A 174 13.23 -19.46 72.25
C ASN A 174 14.26 -19.57 73.39
N GLU A 175 15.28 -18.71 73.41
CA GLU A 175 16.25 -18.67 74.52
C GLU A 175 15.58 -18.27 75.84
N LEU A 176 14.72 -17.25 75.83
CA LEU A 176 13.97 -16.81 77.00
C LEU A 176 13.03 -17.89 77.53
N GLN A 177 12.37 -18.66 76.65
CA GLN A 177 11.56 -19.80 77.06
C GLN A 177 12.41 -20.85 77.78
N ARG A 178 13.58 -21.21 77.24
CA ARG A 178 14.53 -22.14 77.88
C ARG A 178 15.00 -21.65 79.25
N LEU A 179 15.26 -20.35 79.40
CA LEU A 179 15.67 -19.76 80.69
C LEU A 179 14.51 -19.66 81.69
N GLY A 180 13.30 -19.39 81.20
CA GLY A 180 12.08 -19.37 82.01
C GLY A 180 11.75 -20.72 82.64
N GLU A 181 12.00 -21.81 81.92
CA GLU A 181 11.88 -23.19 82.44
C GLU A 181 12.87 -23.52 83.57
N TRP A 182 13.96 -22.75 83.71
CA TRP A 182 14.90 -22.86 84.83
C TRP A 182 14.44 -22.07 86.07
N ARG A 183 13.50 -21.13 85.90
CA ARG A 183 12.99 -20.22 86.95
C ARG A 183 11.66 -20.66 87.56
N THR A 184 10.98 -21.65 87.00
CA THR A 184 9.99 -22.40 87.79
C THR A 184 10.75 -23.12 88.90
N PRO A 185 10.46 -22.85 90.19
CA PRO A 185 11.18 -23.50 91.28
C PRO A 185 11.10 -25.01 91.06
N ARG A 186 12.24 -25.69 90.95
CA ARG A 186 12.28 -27.11 91.27
C ARG A 186 11.73 -27.19 92.68
N SER A 187 10.50 -27.67 92.82
CA SER A 187 9.89 -27.90 94.12
C SER A 187 10.91 -28.66 94.95
N ASN A 188 11.40 -28.00 96.00
CA ASN A 188 12.42 -28.51 96.89
C ASN A 188 12.01 -29.92 97.33
N SER A 189 12.60 -30.93 96.71
CA SER A 189 12.51 -32.29 97.22
C SER A 189 13.48 -32.36 98.39
N ARG A 190 12.89 -32.49 99.58
CA ARG A 190 13.48 -32.98 100.83
C ARG A 190 14.78 -32.31 101.31
N PHE A 191 14.63 -31.49 102.35
CA PHE A 191 15.57 -31.54 103.48
C PHE A 191 14.79 -32.12 104.66
N ASP A 192 14.87 -33.45 104.80
CA ASP A 192 14.41 -34.16 105.99
C ASP A 192 15.64 -34.31 106.88
N LEU A 193 15.71 -33.53 107.96
CA LEU A 193 16.78 -33.60 108.96
C LEU A 193 16.17 -33.84 110.34
N GLY A 194 16.28 -35.09 110.80
CA GLY A 194 16.41 -35.48 112.21
C GLY A 194 15.18 -35.31 113.08
#